data_AF-A0A2S8SQL7-F1
#
_entry.id   AF-A0A2S8SQL7-F1
#
_cell.length_a   1.000
_cell.length_b   1.000
_cell.length_c   1.000
_cell.angle_alpha   90.00
_cell.angle_beta   90.00
_cell.angle_gamma   90.00
#
_symmetry.space_group_name_H-M   'P 1'
#
loop_
_entity.id
_entity.type
_entity.pdbx_description
1 polymer ?
#
loop_
_entity_poly.entity_id
_entity_poly.type
_entity_poly.pdbx_seq_one_letter_code
_entity_poly.pdbx_strand_id
1 'polypeptide(L)'
;MNNPMSLRPVRSAFTLIELLVVIAIIAILAAILFPVFGRARENARRSSCQSNLKQIGLGTAQYLQDFDGRYFPQNGADIGGAWAVIQPYVKSIQLFQCPSAGTSPSTNPLAEPYSGTYGNTAYSTYFYNSGLTNGAPGRQESELEFPSLTIGAGDNGPYNSANYRPYYAGDDNNGYGCVGVVSNCTTAAIDLTAAKRHLETANYLFCDGHVKAFRPDKIYGNATSFTASGSSPTFHPQGG
;
A
#
# COMPACT_ATOMS: atom_id res chain seq x y z
N MET A 1 7.45 -85.79 7.11
CA MET A 1 8.63 -84.94 7.36
C MET A 1 8.51 -83.73 6.46
N ASN A 2 8.25 -82.52 6.97
CA ASN A 2 8.47 -81.24 6.29
C ASN A 2 8.24 -80.11 7.31
N ASN A 3 9.33 -79.49 7.77
CA ASN A 3 9.29 -78.32 8.67
C ASN A 3 9.50 -77.07 7.80
N PRO A 4 8.61 -76.06 7.84
CA PRO A 4 8.79 -74.85 7.04
C PRO A 4 9.91 -73.99 7.63
N MET A 5 10.89 -73.67 6.79
CA MET A 5 12.03 -72.82 7.13
C MET A 5 11.55 -71.37 7.29
N SER A 6 11.41 -70.91 8.53
CA SER A 6 11.02 -69.54 8.86
C SER A 6 12.17 -68.58 8.51
N LEU A 7 12.01 -67.83 7.42
CA LEU A 7 12.94 -66.78 7.02
C LEU A 7 12.86 -65.63 8.03
N ARG A 8 13.89 -65.49 8.87
CA ARG A 8 14.01 -64.37 9.81
C ARG A 8 14.14 -63.06 9.02
N PRO A 9 13.30 -62.05 9.27
CA PRO A 9 13.43 -60.75 8.63
C PRO A 9 14.73 -60.10 9.11
N VAL A 10 15.60 -59.73 8.16
CA VAL A 10 16.81 -58.96 8.41
C VAL A 10 16.38 -57.58 8.91
N ARG A 11 16.64 -57.27 10.18
CA ARG A 11 16.39 -55.93 10.72
C ARG A 11 17.50 -55.01 10.23
N SER A 12 17.16 -54.03 9.39
CA SER A 12 18.08 -52.95 9.03
C SER A 12 18.29 -52.06 10.26
N ALA A 13 19.51 -52.06 10.79
CA ALA A 13 19.90 -51.10 11.82
C ALA A 13 20.18 -49.76 11.15
N PHE A 14 19.43 -48.72 11.53
CA PHE A 14 19.66 -47.35 11.06
C PHE A 14 20.90 -46.80 11.75
N THR A 15 21.87 -46.32 10.99
CA THR A 15 23.12 -45.78 11.56
C THR A 15 22.91 -44.33 12.00
N LEU A 16 23.64 -43.91 13.03
CA LEU A 16 23.61 -42.52 13.53
C LEU A 16 24.04 -41.53 12.42
N ILE A 17 24.95 -41.95 11.54
CA ILE A 17 25.45 -41.15 10.42
C ILE A 17 24.34 -40.89 9.39
N GLU A 18 23.54 -41.89 9.04
CA GLU A 18 22.40 -41.71 8.12
C GLU A 18 21.39 -40.70 8.67
N LEU A 19 21.10 -40.76 9.97
CA LEU A 19 20.22 -39.78 10.62
C LEU A 19 20.82 -38.38 10.60
N LEU A 20 22.13 -38.27 10.90
CA LEU A 20 22.84 -36.99 10.97
C LEU A 20 22.90 -36.29 9.61
N VAL A 21 23.14 -37.04 8.53
CA VAL A 21 23.17 -36.48 7.17
C VAL A 21 21.78 -35.98 6.75
N VAL A 22 20.72 -36.73 7.07
CA VAL A 22 19.34 -36.32 6.73
C VAL A 22 18.94 -35.03 7.44
N ILE A 23 19.21 -34.92 8.75
CA ILE A 23 18.90 -33.67 9.47
C ILE A 23 19.74 -32.50 8.96
N ALA A 24 21.00 -32.75 8.56
CA ALA A 24 21.86 -31.72 7.99
C ALA A 24 21.29 -31.19 6.65
N ILE A 25 20.85 -32.10 5.77
CA ILE A 25 20.22 -31.71 4.50
C ILE A 25 18.91 -30.95 4.74
N ILE A 26 18.05 -31.43 5.65
CA ILE A 26 16.80 -30.74 6.00
C ILE A 26 17.09 -29.34 6.56
N ALA A 27 18.10 -29.20 7.44
CA ALA A 27 18.49 -27.91 8.00
C ALA A 27 18.94 -26.92 6.93
N ILE A 28 19.73 -27.38 5.94
CA ILE A 28 20.18 -26.55 4.82
C ILE A 28 18.99 -26.11 3.95
N LEU A 29 18.10 -27.04 3.60
CA LEU A 29 16.92 -26.75 2.78
C LEU A 29 15.98 -25.78 3.50
N ALA A 30 15.72 -25.99 4.79
CA ALA A 30 14.88 -25.13 5.60
C ALA A 30 15.48 -23.71 5.72
N ALA A 31 16.80 -23.60 5.91
CA ALA A 31 17.50 -22.31 5.99
C ALA A 31 17.33 -21.45 4.74
N ILE A 32 17.24 -22.06 3.55
CA ILE A 32 17.01 -21.34 2.28
C ILE A 32 15.52 -21.10 2.04
N LEU A 33 14.66 -22.08 2.37
CA LEU A 33 13.23 -22.02 2.05
C LEU A 33 12.49 -20.96 2.87
N PHE A 34 12.81 -20.81 4.16
CA PHE A 34 12.14 -19.85 5.03
C PHE A 34 12.25 -18.39 4.59
N PRO A 35 13.44 -17.82 4.29
CA PRO A 35 13.54 -16.43 3.85
C PRO A 35 12.88 -16.21 2.48
N VAL A 36 12.97 -17.18 1.57
CA VAL A 36 12.33 -17.09 0.24
C VAL A 36 10.81 -17.10 0.36
N PHE A 37 10.26 -17.99 1.18
CA PHE A 37 8.82 -18.09 1.41
C PHE A 37 8.25 -16.81 2.02
N GLY A 38 8.98 -16.19 2.96
CA GLY A 38 8.60 -14.89 3.54
C GLY A 38 8.47 -13.79 2.49
N ARG A 39 9.45 -13.66 1.60
CA ARG A 39 9.41 -12.68 0.49
C ARG A 39 8.30 -12.99 -0.50
N ALA A 40 8.09 -14.25 -0.86
CA ALA A 40 7.03 -14.67 -1.78
C ALA A 40 5.63 -14.33 -1.22
N ARG A 41 5.39 -14.62 0.07
CA ARG A 41 4.15 -14.27 0.75
C ARG A 41 3.92 -12.76 0.76
N GLU A 42 4.96 -11.96 0.99
CA GLU A 42 4.82 -10.50 0.99
C GLU A 42 4.57 -9.94 -0.41
N ASN A 43 5.18 -10.50 -1.45
CA ASN A 43 4.87 -10.15 -2.84
C ASN A 43 3.40 -10.42 -3.19
N ALA A 44 2.83 -11.53 -2.71
CA ALA A 44 1.42 -11.83 -2.88
C ALA A 44 0.52 -10.80 -2.18
N ARG A 45 0.84 -10.45 -0.93
CA ARG A 45 0.10 -9.42 -0.18
C ARG A 45 0.20 -8.04 -0.82
N ARG A 46 1.38 -7.65 -1.31
CA ARG A 46 1.57 -6.40 -2.08
C ARG A 46 0.65 -6.38 -3.31
N SER A 47 0.56 -7.49 -4.04
CA SER A 47 -0.33 -7.62 -5.21
C SER A 47 -1.80 -7.47 -4.81
N SER A 48 -2.21 -8.01 -3.65
CA SER A 48 -3.54 -7.76 -3.10
C SER A 48 -3.75 -6.27 -2.76
N CYS A 49 -2.76 -5.60 -2.16
CA CYS A 49 -2.88 -4.17 -1.85
C CYS A 49 -2.98 -3.30 -3.12
N GLN A 50 -2.33 -3.70 -4.23
CA GLN A 50 -2.52 -3.06 -5.54
C GLN A 50 -3.94 -3.26 -6.10
N SER A 51 -4.47 -4.47 -6.01
CA SER A 51 -5.85 -4.77 -6.41
C SER A 51 -6.86 -3.96 -5.60
N ASN A 52 -6.66 -3.85 -4.29
CA ASN A 52 -7.47 -3.02 -3.42
C ASN A 52 -7.45 -1.55 -3.88
N LEU A 53 -6.26 -0.98 -4.09
CA LEU A 53 -6.11 0.38 -4.60
C LEU A 53 -6.76 0.58 -5.97
N LYS A 54 -6.71 -0.42 -6.85
CA LYS A 54 -7.37 -0.34 -8.17
C LYS A 54 -8.89 -0.29 -8.01
N GLN A 55 -9.47 -1.11 -7.14
CA GLN A 55 -10.90 -1.09 -6.84
C GLN A 55 -11.32 0.23 -6.18
N ILE A 56 -10.49 0.75 -5.29
CA ILE A 56 -10.65 2.08 -4.69
C ILE A 56 -10.69 3.15 -5.80
N GLY A 57 -9.72 3.15 -6.72
CA GLY A 57 -9.67 4.10 -7.83
C GLY A 57 -10.89 4.02 -8.76
N LEU A 58 -11.40 2.81 -9.02
CA LEU A 58 -12.65 2.63 -9.77
C LEU A 58 -13.84 3.21 -9.02
N GLY A 59 -13.93 2.99 -7.70
CA GLY A 59 -14.98 3.58 -6.88
C GLY A 59 -14.92 5.11 -6.83
N THR A 60 -13.70 5.66 -6.76
CA THR A 60 -13.49 7.11 -6.85
C THR A 60 -13.89 7.65 -8.23
N ALA A 61 -13.56 6.95 -9.32
CA ALA A 61 -13.98 7.37 -10.66
C ALA A 61 -15.50 7.36 -10.83
N GLN A 62 -16.21 6.38 -10.24
CA GLN A 62 -17.68 6.37 -10.21
C GLN A 62 -18.24 7.55 -9.40
N TYR A 63 -17.64 7.84 -8.24
CA TYR A 63 -18.01 9.02 -7.47
C TYR A 63 -17.81 10.32 -8.27
N LEU A 64 -16.67 10.48 -8.94
CA LEU A 64 -16.41 11.66 -9.78
C LEU A 64 -17.48 11.82 -10.88
N GLN A 65 -17.95 10.73 -11.48
CA GLN A 65 -19.02 10.78 -12.48
C GLN A 65 -20.35 11.29 -11.90
N ASP A 66 -20.67 10.93 -10.66
CA ASP A 66 -21.92 11.34 -10.00
C ASP A 66 -21.87 12.78 -9.45
N PHE A 67 -20.67 13.31 -9.20
CA PHE A 67 -20.44 14.60 -8.52
C PHE A 67 -19.70 15.61 -9.42
N ASP A 68 -20.02 15.63 -10.71
CA ASP A 68 -19.50 16.59 -11.71
C ASP A 68 -17.97 16.71 -11.72
N GLY A 69 -17.26 15.60 -11.56
CA GLY A 69 -15.79 15.55 -11.57
C GLY A 69 -15.14 16.18 -10.34
N ARG A 70 -15.84 16.31 -9.22
CA ARG A 70 -15.28 16.85 -7.98
C ARG A 70 -14.92 15.75 -7.00
N TYR A 71 -13.70 15.81 -6.48
CA TYR A 71 -13.27 14.94 -5.39
C TYR A 71 -14.07 15.25 -4.12
N PHE A 72 -14.26 14.22 -3.29
CA PHE A 72 -15.01 14.34 -2.04
C PHE A 72 -14.29 15.27 -1.05
N PRO A 73 -15.03 16.18 -0.38
CA PRO A 73 -14.43 17.07 0.61
C PRO A 73 -14.07 16.30 1.89
N GLN A 74 -12.92 16.64 2.45
CA GLN A 74 -12.44 16.20 3.75
C GLN A 74 -12.26 17.44 4.62
N ASN A 75 -13.30 17.81 5.37
CA ASN A 75 -13.16 18.84 6.40
C ASN A 75 -12.30 18.29 7.55
N GLY A 76 -11.38 19.11 8.05
CA GLY A 76 -10.26 18.73 8.92
C GLY A 76 -10.55 18.00 10.24
N ALA A 77 -11.81 17.64 10.53
CA ALA A 77 -12.22 16.86 11.69
C ALA A 77 -13.09 15.62 11.36
N ASP A 78 -13.53 15.43 10.11
CA ASP A 78 -14.34 14.26 9.72
C ASP A 78 -13.43 13.11 9.26
N ILE A 79 -12.73 12.58 10.25
CA ILE A 79 -11.65 11.63 10.08
C ILE A 79 -12.28 10.23 9.93
N GLY A 80 -12.70 9.95 8.69
CA GLY A 80 -13.46 8.78 8.25
C GLY A 80 -14.25 9.06 6.95
N GLY A 81 -14.59 10.34 6.71
CA GLY A 81 -15.50 10.78 5.65
C GLY A 81 -15.12 10.39 4.22
N ALA A 82 -13.86 10.52 3.82
CA ALA A 82 -13.41 10.18 2.47
C ALA A 82 -13.66 8.70 2.08
N TRP A 83 -13.26 7.79 2.97
CA TRP A 83 -13.42 6.35 2.76
C TRP A 83 -14.88 5.91 2.91
N ALA A 84 -15.63 6.56 3.80
CA ALA A 84 -17.06 6.34 3.95
C ALA A 84 -17.85 6.78 2.72
N VAL A 85 -17.48 7.91 2.09
CA VAL A 85 -18.16 8.47 0.91
C VAL A 85 -18.04 7.55 -0.31
N ILE A 86 -16.89 6.93 -0.52
CA ILE A 86 -16.70 5.99 -1.64
C ILE A 86 -17.21 4.58 -1.32
N GLN A 87 -17.50 4.27 -0.06
CA GLN A 87 -17.90 2.92 0.37
C GLN A 87 -19.08 2.35 -0.43
N PRO A 88 -20.14 3.12 -0.77
CA PRO A 88 -21.24 2.65 -1.62
C PRO A 88 -20.81 2.18 -3.01
N TYR A 89 -19.73 2.75 -3.57
CA TYR A 89 -19.21 2.44 -4.89
C TYR A 89 -18.33 1.17 -4.87
N VAL A 90 -17.49 1.03 -3.84
CA VAL A 90 -16.59 -0.14 -3.70
C VAL A 90 -17.26 -1.36 -3.06
N LYS A 91 -18.36 -1.17 -2.31
CA LYS A 91 -19.22 -2.19 -1.69
C LYS A 91 -18.55 -3.15 -0.69
N SER A 92 -17.27 -2.96 -0.37
CA SER A 92 -16.55 -3.78 0.61
C SER A 92 -15.53 -2.96 1.40
N ILE A 93 -15.68 -2.95 2.73
CA ILE A 93 -14.76 -2.27 3.65
C ILE A 93 -13.40 -2.99 3.75
N GLN A 94 -13.34 -4.27 3.39
CA GLN A 94 -12.10 -5.06 3.41
C GLN A 94 -11.07 -4.50 2.42
N LEU A 95 -11.54 -3.79 1.37
CA LEU A 95 -10.68 -3.14 0.39
C LEU A 95 -9.88 -1.99 0.98
N PHE A 96 -10.32 -1.39 2.09
CA PHE A 96 -9.60 -0.33 2.77
C PHE A 96 -8.49 -0.85 3.69
N GLN A 97 -8.35 -2.18 3.78
CA GLN A 97 -7.33 -2.84 4.57
C GLN A 97 -6.28 -3.49 3.68
N CYS A 98 -5.01 -3.16 3.90
CA CYS A 98 -3.91 -3.93 3.32
C CYS A 98 -3.65 -5.18 4.18
N PRO A 99 -3.56 -6.39 3.58
CA PRO A 99 -3.31 -7.62 4.33
C PRO A 99 -1.96 -7.69 5.05
N SER A 100 -1.04 -6.76 4.75
CA SER A 100 0.25 -6.63 5.46
C SER A 100 0.16 -5.70 6.68
N ALA A 101 -0.93 -4.95 6.85
CA ALA A 101 -1.15 -4.17 8.06
C ALA A 101 -1.68 -5.09 9.18
N GLY A 102 -1.01 -5.04 10.34
CA GLY A 102 -1.24 -5.96 11.45
C GLY A 102 -2.51 -5.71 12.28
N THR A 103 -3.34 -4.73 11.90
CA THR A 103 -4.57 -4.35 12.60
C THR A 103 -5.79 -4.68 11.76
N SER A 104 -6.86 -5.21 12.36
CA SER A 104 -8.15 -5.37 11.67
C SER A 104 -8.76 -3.99 11.37
N PRO A 105 -9.47 -3.79 10.23
CA PRO A 105 -10.11 -2.52 9.94
C PRO A 105 -11.24 -2.26 10.92
N SER A 106 -11.44 -1.00 11.28
CA SER A 106 -12.65 -0.59 11.99
C SER A 106 -13.86 -0.75 11.08
N THR A 107 -14.98 -1.24 11.62
CA THR A 107 -16.27 -1.23 10.92
C THR A 107 -16.99 0.11 11.06
N ASN A 108 -16.51 1.01 11.92
CA ASN A 108 -17.07 2.33 12.11
C ASN A 108 -16.50 3.27 11.03
N PRO A 109 -17.33 3.76 10.08
CA PRO A 109 -16.89 4.68 9.01
C PRO A 109 -16.47 6.06 9.52
N LEU A 110 -16.80 6.39 10.77
CA LEU A 110 -16.35 7.59 11.47
C LEU A 110 -15.19 7.28 12.41
N ALA A 111 -14.66 6.05 12.42
CA ALA A 111 -13.46 5.77 13.17
C ALA A 111 -12.31 6.55 12.55
N GLU A 112 -11.62 7.27 13.43
CA GLU A 112 -10.33 7.87 13.20
C GLU A 112 -9.49 6.94 12.29
N PRO A 113 -9.00 7.39 11.12
CA PRO A 113 -8.01 6.65 10.35
C PRO A 113 -6.69 6.50 11.12
N TYR A 114 -6.60 7.08 12.32
CA TYR A 114 -5.49 6.95 13.22
C TYR A 114 -5.71 5.84 14.25
N SER A 115 -5.06 4.71 14.00
CA SER A 115 -4.71 3.75 15.05
C SER A 115 -3.59 4.33 15.93
N GLY A 116 -3.93 5.09 16.96
CA GLY A 116 -2.92 5.43 17.98
C GLY A 116 -3.32 6.34 19.14
N THR A 117 -4.31 7.23 19.02
CA THR A 117 -4.62 8.09 20.18
C THR A 117 -5.47 7.38 21.25
N TYR A 118 -6.27 6.36 20.91
CA TYR A 118 -7.18 5.72 21.89
C TYR A 118 -7.51 4.25 21.61
N GLY A 119 -6.54 3.42 21.17
CA GLY A 119 -6.77 1.98 21.00
C GLY A 119 -7.83 1.57 19.96
N ASN A 120 -8.28 2.50 19.09
CA ASN A 120 -9.21 2.23 18.00
C ASN A 120 -8.48 1.81 16.72
N THR A 121 -9.05 0.86 15.99
CA THR A 121 -8.58 0.48 14.67
C THR A 121 -8.89 1.57 13.64
N ALA A 122 -7.99 1.80 12.69
CA ALA A 122 -8.24 2.73 11.59
C ALA A 122 -9.31 2.17 10.64
N TYR A 123 -10.17 3.03 10.09
CA TYR A 123 -11.13 2.62 9.05
C TYR A 123 -10.44 2.24 7.73
N SER A 124 -9.26 2.80 7.46
CA SER A 124 -8.43 2.46 6.30
C SER A 124 -6.95 2.45 6.68
N THR A 125 -6.19 1.57 6.02
CA THR A 125 -4.71 1.52 6.09
C THR A 125 -4.03 2.08 4.84
N TYR A 126 -4.83 2.73 4.00
CA TYR A 126 -4.42 3.56 2.88
C TYR A 126 -4.67 5.04 3.22
N PHE A 127 -3.89 5.93 2.61
CA PHE A 127 -4.16 7.37 2.68
C PHE A 127 -4.91 7.82 1.43
N TYR A 128 -5.63 8.93 1.55
CA TYR A 128 -6.07 9.75 0.43
C TYR A 128 -5.23 11.01 0.34
N ASN A 129 -4.96 11.47 -0.89
CA ASN A 129 -4.28 12.72 -1.14
C ASN A 129 -5.14 13.89 -0.63
N SER A 130 -4.62 14.59 0.37
CA SER A 130 -5.31 15.73 0.97
C SER A 130 -5.40 16.93 0.02
N GLY A 131 -4.56 17.09 -0.99
CA GLY A 131 -4.71 18.13 -2.02
C GLY A 131 -5.91 17.97 -2.94
N LEU A 132 -6.47 16.77 -3.02
CA LEU A 132 -7.68 16.50 -3.77
C LEU A 132 -8.93 16.72 -2.90
N THR A 133 -8.80 16.45 -1.60
CA THR A 133 -9.95 16.34 -0.69
C THR A 133 -10.04 17.50 0.32
N ASN A 134 -8.94 18.18 0.65
CA ASN A 134 -8.91 19.27 1.62
C ASN A 134 -9.44 20.55 0.96
N GLY A 135 -10.66 20.93 1.33
CA GLY A 135 -11.38 22.05 0.72
C GLY A 135 -12.87 21.74 0.58
N ALA A 136 -13.70 22.77 0.70
CA ALA A 136 -15.12 22.70 0.41
C ALA A 136 -15.44 23.77 -0.65
N PRO A 137 -15.63 23.41 -1.93
CA PRO A 137 -15.66 22.04 -2.48
C PRO A 137 -14.28 21.37 -2.58
N GLY A 138 -14.26 20.04 -2.72
CA GLY A 138 -13.04 19.31 -3.09
C GLY A 138 -12.58 19.65 -4.52
N ARG A 139 -11.34 19.27 -4.86
CA ARG A 139 -10.68 19.67 -6.11
C ARG A 139 -11.47 19.16 -7.33
N GLN A 140 -11.48 19.95 -8.40
CA GLN A 140 -12.04 19.53 -9.68
C GLN A 140 -11.01 18.66 -10.43
N GLU A 141 -11.44 17.55 -11.02
CA GLU A 141 -10.57 16.67 -11.81
C GLU A 141 -9.92 17.41 -12.99
N SER A 142 -10.64 18.35 -13.61
CA SER A 142 -10.11 19.18 -14.72
C SER A 142 -9.04 20.18 -14.29
N GLU A 143 -8.84 20.41 -12.99
CA GLU A 143 -7.73 21.23 -12.47
C GLU A 143 -6.42 20.43 -12.36
N LEU A 144 -6.45 19.12 -12.60
CA LEU A 144 -5.26 18.28 -12.58
C LEU A 144 -4.50 18.40 -13.91
N GLU A 145 -3.34 19.06 -13.86
CA GLU A 145 -2.46 19.22 -15.03
C GLU A 145 -1.92 17.87 -15.52
N PHE A 146 -1.55 16.97 -14.58
CA PHE A 146 -0.95 15.68 -14.88
C PHE A 146 -1.57 14.52 -14.08
N PRO A 147 -2.78 14.05 -14.42
CA PRO A 147 -3.47 12.98 -13.68
C PRO A 147 -2.66 11.67 -13.55
N SER A 148 -1.82 11.36 -14.55
CA SER A 148 -0.92 10.21 -14.55
C SER A 148 0.30 10.36 -13.63
N LEU A 149 0.54 11.56 -13.08
CA LEU A 149 1.59 11.82 -12.10
C LEU A 149 1.05 12.26 -10.74
N THR A 150 -0.22 12.61 -10.66
CA THR A 150 -0.87 12.98 -9.39
C THR A 150 -1.29 11.72 -8.64
N ILE A 151 -0.75 11.52 -7.44
CA ILE A 151 -1.15 10.40 -6.57
C ILE A 151 -2.51 10.73 -5.97
N GLY A 152 -3.49 9.86 -6.15
CA GLY A 152 -4.81 9.98 -5.51
C GLY A 152 -4.88 9.30 -4.14
N ALA A 153 -4.28 8.12 -4.02
CA ALA A 153 -4.26 7.34 -2.79
C ALA A 153 -3.02 6.44 -2.73
N GLY A 154 -2.74 5.83 -1.59
CA GLY A 154 -1.63 4.88 -1.50
C GLY A 154 -1.52 4.19 -0.16
N ASP A 155 -0.56 3.27 -0.05
CA ASP A 155 -0.21 2.62 1.21
C ASP A 155 0.18 3.66 2.27
N ASN A 156 -0.28 3.45 3.51
CA ASN A 156 0.06 4.29 4.66
C ASN A 156 1.04 3.60 5.64
N GLY A 157 1.83 4.39 6.36
CA GLY A 157 2.80 3.93 7.36
C GLY A 157 2.17 3.43 8.66
N PRO A 158 2.85 2.52 9.41
CA PRO A 158 2.46 2.17 10.77
C PRO A 158 2.81 3.33 11.73
N TYR A 159 1.82 3.84 12.44
CA TYR A 159 1.96 5.07 13.23
C TYR A 159 2.96 4.98 14.39
N ASN A 160 3.85 5.97 14.47
CA ASN A 160 4.13 6.67 15.72
C ASN A 160 3.91 8.19 15.49
N SER A 161 3.46 8.89 16.52
CA SER A 161 2.92 10.25 16.49
C SER A 161 3.88 11.29 15.90
N ALA A 162 3.52 11.90 14.76
CA ALA A 162 3.52 13.36 14.53
C ALA A 162 3.33 13.78 13.06
N ASN A 163 3.70 12.98 12.05
CA ASN A 163 3.90 13.54 10.69
C ASN A 163 3.59 12.59 9.51
N TYR A 164 2.48 11.84 9.53
CA TYR A 164 2.34 10.70 8.59
C TYR A 164 1.02 10.62 7.82
N ARG A 165 0.38 11.77 7.57
CA ARG A 165 -0.37 11.92 6.32
C ARG A 165 0.61 12.64 5.38
N PRO A 166 0.44 12.59 4.05
CA PRO A 166 0.88 13.72 3.27
C PRO A 166 -0.01 14.91 3.68
N TYR A 167 0.26 15.45 4.86
CA TYR A 167 -0.41 16.55 5.53
C TYR A 167 0.47 17.76 5.30
N TYR A 168 -0.09 18.79 4.68
CA TYR A 168 0.58 20.07 4.43
C TYR A 168 1.94 19.94 3.77
N ALA A 169 1.93 19.39 2.58
CA ALA A 169 3.05 19.48 1.68
C ALA A 169 3.07 20.84 0.98
N GLY A 170 3.05 21.95 1.71
CA GLY A 170 2.85 23.28 1.10
C GLY A 170 1.52 23.40 0.34
N ASP A 171 1.17 24.62 -0.02
CA ASP A 171 0.08 24.90 -0.95
C ASP A 171 0.62 24.95 -2.38
N ASP A 172 -0.22 24.63 -3.36
CA ASP A 172 0.06 24.88 -4.77
C ASP A 172 -0.07 26.39 -5.16
N ASN A 173 -0.01 27.29 -4.17
CA ASN A 173 -0.50 28.68 -4.19
C ASN A 173 -2.03 28.86 -4.33
N ASN A 174 -2.81 27.77 -4.41
CA ASN A 174 -4.29 27.81 -4.43
C ASN A 174 -4.90 27.28 -3.11
N GLY A 175 -4.11 27.03 -2.07
CA GLY A 175 -4.58 26.59 -0.75
C GLY A 175 -4.77 25.08 -0.57
N TYR A 176 -4.30 24.26 -1.52
CA TYR A 176 -4.45 22.81 -1.48
C TYR A 176 -3.10 22.09 -1.21
N GLY A 177 -3.11 21.05 -0.35
CA GLY A 177 -1.90 20.33 0.07
C GLY A 177 -1.24 19.47 -1.02
N CYS A 178 0.06 19.61 -1.26
CA CYS A 178 0.69 18.94 -2.41
C CYS A 178 0.94 17.44 -2.24
N VAL A 179 0.29 16.56 -3.00
CA VAL A 179 0.69 15.13 -3.06
C VAL A 179 0.72 14.64 -4.51
N GLY A 180 1.62 15.22 -5.32
CA GLY A 180 1.74 14.94 -6.76
C GLY A 180 1.89 16.20 -7.60
N VAL A 181 2.47 16.06 -8.80
CA VAL A 181 3.03 17.15 -9.63
C VAL A 181 1.97 18.19 -10.00
N VAL A 182 1.90 19.23 -9.19
CA VAL A 182 1.55 20.59 -9.62
C VAL A 182 2.89 21.35 -9.67
N SER A 183 3.09 22.25 -10.62
CA SER A 183 4.35 22.96 -10.86
C SER A 183 4.95 23.69 -9.63
N ASN A 184 4.18 23.89 -8.56
CA ASN A 184 4.52 24.69 -7.38
C ASN A 184 4.78 23.88 -6.10
N CYS A 185 4.84 22.55 -6.16
CA CYS A 185 5.02 21.70 -4.98
C CYS A 185 6.47 21.77 -4.44
N THR A 186 6.80 22.79 -3.64
CA THR A 186 8.11 22.90 -3.02
C THR A 186 8.15 22.17 -1.67
N THR A 187 9.08 21.22 -1.53
CA THR A 187 9.66 20.77 -0.25
C THR A 187 8.79 19.99 0.74
N ALA A 188 8.15 18.89 0.33
CA ALA A 188 7.52 17.98 1.30
C ALA A 188 7.78 16.49 1.03
N ALA A 189 8.33 15.82 2.03
CA ALA A 189 8.59 14.39 2.00
C ALA A 189 7.29 13.62 2.27
N ILE A 190 6.90 12.70 1.38
CA ILE A 190 5.96 11.64 1.76
C ILE A 190 6.61 10.79 2.83
N ASP A 191 5.82 10.41 3.83
CA ASP A 191 6.18 9.41 4.82
C ASP A 191 6.83 8.16 4.18
N LEU A 192 8.15 8.05 4.35
CA LEU A 192 8.96 6.94 3.85
C LEU A 192 8.67 5.61 4.58
N THR A 193 7.90 5.63 5.68
CA THR A 193 7.61 4.44 6.50
C THR A 193 6.48 3.59 5.94
N ALA A 194 5.61 4.14 5.07
CA ALA A 194 4.60 3.41 4.30
C ALA A 194 5.18 2.23 3.51
N ALA A 195 6.44 2.33 3.08
CA ALA A 195 7.13 1.30 2.30
C ALA A 195 7.81 0.19 3.10
N LYS A 196 7.81 0.24 4.43
CA LYS A 196 8.47 -0.80 5.22
C LYS A 196 7.73 -2.14 5.18
N ARG A 197 6.43 -2.15 4.79
CA ARG A 197 5.58 -3.35 4.73
C ARG A 197 5.76 -4.17 3.45
N HIS A 198 6.04 -3.54 2.30
CA HIS A 198 6.16 -4.26 1.02
C HIS A 198 7.57 -4.24 0.45
N LEU A 199 8.55 -4.79 1.19
CA LEU A 199 9.92 -4.99 0.70
C LEU A 199 10.58 -3.68 0.21
N GLU A 200 10.52 -2.63 1.04
CA GLU A 200 11.03 -1.28 0.73
C GLU A 200 10.29 -0.54 -0.40
N THR A 201 9.12 -1.03 -0.79
CA THR A 201 8.22 -0.36 -1.74
C THR A 201 6.86 -0.09 -1.10
N ALA A 202 6.13 0.87 -1.64
CA ALA A 202 4.73 1.16 -1.34
C ALA A 202 3.94 1.25 -2.65
N ASN A 203 2.65 0.91 -2.59
CA ASN A 203 1.73 0.99 -3.71
C ASN A 203 1.05 2.36 -3.71
N TYR A 204 0.99 2.97 -4.89
CA TYR A 204 0.38 4.27 -5.10
C TYR A 204 -0.63 4.16 -6.24
N LEU A 205 -1.82 4.70 -5.99
CA LEU A 205 -2.87 4.92 -6.97
C LEU A 205 -2.73 6.34 -7.52
N PHE A 206 -2.73 6.46 -8.83
CA PHE A 206 -2.71 7.75 -9.54
C PHE A 206 -4.12 8.17 -9.95
N CYS A 207 -4.30 9.46 -10.23
CA CYS A 207 -5.61 10.03 -10.54
C CYS A 207 -6.17 9.55 -11.88
N ASP A 208 -5.33 9.11 -12.81
CA ASP A 208 -5.75 8.38 -14.02
C ASP A 208 -6.19 6.93 -13.75
N GLY A 209 -6.14 6.48 -12.49
CA GLY A 209 -6.56 5.18 -12.03
C GLY A 209 -5.51 4.07 -12.14
N HIS A 210 -4.29 4.32 -12.61
CA HIS A 210 -3.25 3.28 -12.58
C HIS A 210 -2.65 3.13 -11.17
N VAL A 211 -2.15 1.93 -10.88
CA VAL A 211 -1.52 1.62 -9.58
C VAL A 211 -0.12 1.10 -9.84
N LYS A 212 0.85 1.59 -9.07
CA LYS A 212 2.24 1.16 -9.20
C LYS A 212 2.96 1.13 -7.86
N ALA A 213 3.83 0.14 -7.70
CA ALA A 213 4.74 0.06 -6.57
C ALA A 213 6.01 0.86 -6.85
N PHE A 214 6.39 1.71 -5.92
CA PHE A 214 7.60 2.51 -5.99
C PHE A 214 8.29 2.54 -4.62
N ARG A 215 9.60 2.79 -4.63
CA ARG A 215 10.29 3.19 -3.40
C ARG A 215 9.91 4.64 -3.09
N PRO A 216 9.43 4.99 -1.88
CA PRO A 216 8.94 6.34 -1.58
C PRO A 216 9.99 7.44 -1.80
N ASP A 217 11.26 7.13 -1.54
CA ASP A 217 12.40 8.04 -1.75
C ASP A 217 12.61 8.39 -3.23
N LYS A 218 12.08 7.57 -4.14
CA LYS A 218 12.16 7.75 -5.60
C LYS A 218 10.96 8.45 -6.22
N ILE A 219 9.98 8.87 -5.41
CA ILE A 219 8.81 9.62 -5.91
C ILE A 219 8.86 11.10 -5.53
N TYR A 220 9.43 11.49 -4.38
CA TYR A 220 9.39 12.89 -3.90
C TYR A 220 10.69 13.36 -3.21
N GLY A 221 11.85 12.89 -3.68
CA GLY A 221 13.14 13.32 -3.14
C GLY A 221 13.68 14.57 -3.86
N ASN A 222 14.58 15.32 -3.22
CA ASN A 222 15.36 16.39 -3.87
C ASN A 222 16.19 15.87 -5.08
N ALA A 223 16.26 14.54 -5.27
CA ALA A 223 16.94 13.83 -6.34
C ALA A 223 16.00 13.25 -7.42
N THR A 224 14.67 13.40 -7.30
CA THR A 224 13.72 12.92 -8.32
C THR A 224 13.42 14.04 -9.30
N SER A 225 14.22 14.14 -10.35
CA SER A 225 13.88 14.98 -11.50
C SER A 225 12.78 14.30 -12.31
N PHE A 226 11.66 15.00 -12.47
CA PHE A 226 10.61 14.60 -13.38
C PHE A 226 10.95 15.13 -14.78
N THR A 227 10.76 14.30 -15.80
CA THR A 227 10.79 14.76 -17.18
C THR A 227 9.37 14.67 -17.71
N ALA A 228 8.69 15.81 -17.79
CA ALA A 228 7.43 15.89 -18.51
C ALA A 228 7.77 15.91 -20.01
N SER A 229 7.83 14.75 -20.66
CA SER A 229 7.92 14.70 -22.12
C SER A 229 6.53 15.00 -22.71
N GLY A 230 6.24 16.27 -22.97
CA GLY A 230 5.00 16.68 -23.63
C GLY A 230 3.72 16.23 -22.89
N SER A 231 2.69 15.83 -23.64
CA SER A 231 1.33 15.50 -23.16
C SER A 231 1.21 14.15 -22.40
N SER A 232 2.31 13.48 -22.08
CA SER A 232 2.30 12.19 -21.37
C SER A 232 3.52 12.07 -20.48
N PRO A 233 3.50 12.74 -19.31
CA PRO A 233 4.65 12.75 -18.42
C PRO A 233 4.76 11.40 -17.69
N THR A 234 5.97 10.84 -17.64
CA THR A 234 6.28 9.52 -17.07
C THR A 234 7.23 9.66 -15.88
N PHE A 235 7.02 8.85 -14.83
CA PHE A 235 8.00 8.74 -13.74
C PHE A 235 9.28 8.11 -14.28
N HIS A 236 10.32 8.93 -14.45
CA HIS A 236 11.69 8.50 -14.64
C HIS A 236 12.48 8.76 -13.35
N PRO A 237 12.47 7.82 -12.38
CA PRO A 237 13.37 7.95 -11.24
C PRO A 237 14.80 7.95 -11.77
N GLN A 238 15.54 9.05 -11.58
CA GLN A 238 16.94 9.11 -12.01
C GLN A 238 17.81 8.19 -11.15
N GLY A 239 18.65 7.40 -11.82
CA GLY A 239 19.56 6.44 -11.20
C GLY A 239 18.85 5.19 -10.67
N GLY A 240 18.82 4.15 -11.51
CA GLY A 240 18.68 2.75 -11.11
C GLY A 240 20.05 2.13 -10.87
#